data_AF-A0A925TU03-F1
#
_entry.id   AF-A0A925TU03-F1
#
_cell.length_a   1.000
_cell.length_b   1.000
_cell.length_c   1.000
_cell.angle_alpha   90.00
_cell.angle_beta   90.00
_cell.angle_gamma   90.00
#
_symmetry.space_group_name_H-M   'P 1'
#
loop_
_entity.id
_entity.type
_entity.pdbx_description
1 polymer ?
#
loop_
_entity_poly.entity_id
_entity_poly.type
_entity_poly.pdbx_seq_one_letter_code
_entity_poly.pdbx_strand_id
1 'polypeptide(L)'
;MEREIKCATVEGLMLLKLYALPSLYRQGNFARVGLYENDVATLINDYNPDLKPIFTELTAVLDESEMESVREITGEITSRIARFRKGLSE
;
A
#
# COMPACT_ATOMS: atom_id res chain seq x y z
N MET A 1 32.74 15.56 -5.46
CA MET A 1 32.61 14.14 -5.06
C MET A 1 31.15 13.77 -5.19
N GLU A 2 30.82 12.84 -6.07
CA GLU A 2 29.43 12.39 -6.30
C GLU A 2 28.99 11.57 -5.07
N ARG A 3 27.78 11.83 -4.56
CA ARG A 3 27.22 11.12 -3.40
C ARG A 3 26.22 10.09 -3.88
N GLU A 4 26.37 8.86 -3.40
CA GLU A 4 25.39 7.80 -3.62
C GLU A 4 24.13 8.10 -2.78
N ILE A 5 23.00 8.33 -3.46
CA ILE A 5 21.70 8.56 -2.81
C ILE A 5 20.94 7.24 -2.82
N LYS A 6 20.60 6.71 -1.63
CA LYS A 6 19.80 5.50 -1.51
C LYS A 6 18.37 5.78 -1.94
N CYS A 7 17.86 4.99 -2.89
CA CYS A 7 16.47 5.05 -3.35
C CYS A 7 15.63 4.00 -2.60
N ALA A 8 14.35 4.31 -2.38
CA ALA A 8 13.40 3.34 -1.85
C ALA A 8 13.09 2.25 -2.89
N THR A 9 12.85 1.03 -2.43
CA THR A 9 12.28 -0.05 -3.25
C THR A 9 10.76 0.13 -3.39
N VAL A 10 10.13 -0.65 -4.27
CA VAL A 10 8.66 -0.69 -4.39
C VAL A 10 8.02 -1.07 -3.04
N GLU A 11 8.55 -2.09 -2.38
CA GLU A 11 8.09 -2.55 -1.07
C GLU A 11 8.28 -1.46 0.00
N GLY A 12 9.42 -0.76 -0.03
CA GLY A 12 9.68 0.35 0.88
C GLY A 12 8.69 1.51 0.69
N LEU A 13 8.38 1.86 -0.56
CA LEU A 13 7.36 2.87 -0.87
C LEU A 13 5.96 2.46 -0.40
N MET A 14 5.60 1.19 -0.60
CA MET A 14 4.32 0.64 -0.16
C MET A 14 4.22 0.61 1.37
N LEU A 15 5.27 0.15 2.06
CA LEU A 15 5.33 0.10 3.52
C LEU A 15 5.03 1.46 4.13
N LEU A 16 5.66 2.53 3.63
CA LEU A 16 5.43 3.88 4.14
C LEU A 16 3.99 4.38 3.94
N LYS A 17 3.36 4.02 2.81
CA LYS A 17 1.97 4.41 2.50
C LYS A 17 0.98 3.64 3.36
N LEU A 18 1.15 2.32 3.45
CA LEU A 18 0.29 1.44 4.24
C LEU A 18 0.37 1.74 5.73
N TYR A 19 1.55 2.09 6.25
CA TYR A 19 1.72 2.55 7.63
C TYR A 19 0.86 3.79 7.95
N ALA A 20 0.79 4.75 7.02
CA ALA A 20 0.09 6.02 7.25
C ALA A 20 -1.43 5.92 7.09
N LEU A 21 -1.92 5.03 6.23
CA LEU A 21 -3.32 4.97 5.80
C LEU A 21 -4.33 4.84 6.96
N PRO A 22 -4.16 3.95 7.96
CA PRO A 22 -5.11 3.86 9.08
C PRO A 22 -5.29 5.19 9.82
N SER A 23 -4.19 5.89 10.09
CA SER A 23 -4.22 7.20 10.76
C SER A 23 -4.88 8.27 9.88
N LEU A 24 -4.62 8.28 8.57
CA LEU A 24 -5.25 9.22 7.63
C LEU A 24 -6.77 9.02 7.56
N TYR A 25 -7.23 7.77 7.60
CA TYR A 25 -8.65 7.44 7.69
C TYR A 25 -9.28 7.96 8.99
N ARG A 26 -8.67 7.70 10.15
CA ARG A 26 -9.16 8.21 11.45
C ARG A 26 -9.22 9.74 11.50
N GLN A 27 -8.31 10.42 10.82
CA GLN A 27 -8.27 11.88 10.71
C GLN A 27 -9.26 12.44 9.69
N GLY A 28 -9.94 11.60 8.90
CA GLY A 28 -10.81 12.05 7.82
C GLY A 28 -10.07 12.79 6.69
N ASN A 29 -8.76 12.53 6.52
CA ASN A 29 -7.96 13.22 5.51
C ASN A 29 -8.10 12.55 4.13
N PHE A 30 -9.29 12.66 3.55
CA PHE A 30 -9.66 11.95 2.31
C PHE A 30 -8.75 12.30 1.11
N ALA A 31 -8.24 13.53 1.05
CA ALA A 31 -7.31 13.93 0.00
C ALA A 31 -6.02 13.09 0.03
N ARG A 32 -5.44 12.90 1.22
CA ARG A 32 -4.23 12.07 1.37
C ARG A 32 -4.51 10.58 1.28
N VAL A 33 -5.67 10.13 1.80
CA VAL A 33 -6.12 8.74 1.63
C VAL A 33 -6.16 8.38 0.14
N GLY A 34 -6.87 9.19 -0.66
CA GLY A 34 -7.00 8.92 -2.10
C GLY A 34 -5.67 8.89 -2.84
N LEU A 35 -4.73 9.77 -2.49
CA LEU A 35 -3.38 9.76 -3.05
C LEU A 35 -2.63 8.46 -2.69
N TYR A 36 -2.68 8.05 -1.43
CA TYR A 36 -1.89 6.91 -0.95
C TYR A 36 -2.46 5.59 -1.46
N GLU A 37 -3.79 5.44 -1.48
CA GLU A 37 -4.42 4.27 -2.06
C GLU A 37 -4.18 4.15 -3.57
N ASN A 38 -4.25 5.27 -4.30
CA ASN A 38 -3.98 5.25 -5.74
C ASN A 38 -2.52 4.88 -6.04
N ASP A 39 -1.59 5.39 -5.26
CA ASP A 39 -0.17 5.08 -5.40
C ASP A 39 0.09 3.59 -5.07
N VAL A 40 -0.48 3.07 -3.97
CA VAL A 40 -0.43 1.62 -3.64
C VAL A 40 -1.05 0.78 -4.76
N ALA A 41 -2.20 1.19 -5.31
CA ALA A 41 -2.84 0.47 -6.41
C ALA A 41 -1.97 0.43 -7.67
N THR A 42 -1.35 1.56 -8.01
CA THR A 42 -0.40 1.67 -9.13
C THR A 42 0.79 0.73 -8.93
N LEU A 43 1.41 0.76 -7.74
CA LEU A 43 2.55 -0.09 -7.42
C LEU A 43 2.20 -1.60 -7.47
N ILE A 44 1.04 -1.99 -6.95
CA ILE A 44 0.56 -3.37 -7.05
C ILE A 44 0.29 -3.76 -8.50
N ASN A 45 -0.35 -2.88 -9.26
CA ASN A 45 -0.68 -3.17 -10.65
C ASN A 45 0.57 -3.33 -11.53
N ASP A 46 1.56 -2.47 -11.35
CA ASP A 46 2.70 -2.40 -12.26
C ASP A 46 3.80 -3.41 -11.90
N TYR A 47 3.98 -3.70 -10.61
CA TYR A 47 5.08 -4.54 -10.12
C TYR A 47 4.65 -5.87 -9.50
N ASN A 48 3.37 -6.04 -9.14
CA ASN A 48 2.84 -7.24 -8.47
C ASN A 48 3.74 -7.79 -7.34
N PRO A 49 4.11 -6.95 -6.34
CA PRO A 49 5.06 -7.33 -5.30
C PRO A 49 4.47 -8.35 -4.31
N ASP A 50 5.33 -9.07 -3.60
CA ASP A 50 4.90 -9.87 -2.45
C ASP A 50 4.56 -8.96 -1.26
N LEU A 51 3.31 -9.02 -0.80
CA LEU A 51 2.84 -8.21 0.33
C LEU A 51 3.23 -8.79 1.69
N LYS A 52 3.61 -10.08 1.77
CA LYS A 52 3.89 -10.73 3.05
C LYS A 52 5.04 -10.07 3.81
N PRO A 53 6.21 -9.76 3.21
CA PRO A 53 7.28 -9.09 3.93
C PRO A 53 6.86 -7.71 4.42
N ILE A 54 6.07 -6.97 3.64
CA ILE A 54 5.56 -5.66 4.03
C ILE A 54 4.67 -5.76 5.26
N PHE A 55 3.75 -6.74 5.29
CA PHE A 55 2.90 -6.97 6.46
C PHE A 55 3.71 -7.39 7.69
N THR A 56 4.72 -8.24 7.52
CA THR A 56 5.62 -8.62 8.62
C THR A 56 6.29 -7.40 9.24
N GLU A 57 6.86 -6.50 8.43
CA GLU A 57 7.48 -5.28 8.95
C GLU A 57 6.47 -4.35 9.65
N LEU A 58 5.25 -4.22 9.10
CA LEU A 58 4.21 -3.38 9.70
C LEU A 58 3.72 -3.91 11.06
N THR A 59 3.68 -5.24 11.26
CA THR A 59 3.30 -5.81 12.57
C THR A 59 4.26 -5.45 13.70
N ALA A 60 5.48 -4.98 13.40
CA ALA A 60 6.41 -4.52 14.43
C ALA A 60 6.06 -3.12 14.99
N VAL A 61 5.21 -2.36 14.29
CA VAL A 61 4.93 -0.94 14.62
C VAL A 61 3.45 -0.58 14.70
N LEU A 62 2.56 -1.39 14.11
CA LEU A 62 1.10 -1.20 14.15
C LEU A 62 0.46 -2.19 15.13
N ASP A 63 -0.59 -1.75 15.81
CA ASP A 63 -1.41 -2.67 16.60
C ASP A 63 -2.33 -3.55 15.72
N GLU A 64 -3.01 -4.51 16.32
CA GLU A 64 -3.84 -5.46 15.56
C GLU A 64 -5.02 -4.78 14.84
N SER A 65 -5.61 -3.72 15.41
CA SER A 65 -6.71 -2.99 14.78
C SER A 65 -6.24 -2.18 13.58
N GLU A 66 -5.05 -1.58 13.69
CA GLU A 66 -4.39 -0.91 12.59
C GLU A 66 -3.98 -1.88 11.49
N MET A 67 -3.47 -3.06 11.86
CA MET A 67 -3.12 -4.12 10.91
C MET A 67 -4.35 -4.71 10.21
N GLU A 68 -5.49 -4.85 10.90
CA GLU A 68 -6.76 -5.22 10.29
C GLU A 68 -7.16 -4.19 9.22
N SER A 69 -7.10 -2.89 9.55
CA SER A 69 -7.37 -1.81 8.60
C SER A 69 -6.45 -1.88 7.37
N VAL A 70 -5.15 -2.15 7.57
CA VAL A 70 -4.19 -2.31 6.46
C VAL A 70 -4.57 -3.51 5.56
N ARG A 71 -4.95 -4.64 6.16
CA ARG A 71 -5.36 -5.85 5.43
C ARG A 71 -6.64 -5.62 4.64
N GLU A 72 -7.61 -4.92 5.20
CA GLU A 72 -8.85 -4.55 4.51
C GLU A 72 -8.56 -3.67 3.29
N ILE A 73 -7.83 -2.56 3.48
CA ILE A 73 -7.51 -1.61 2.40
C ILE A 73 -6.75 -2.31 1.26
N THR A 74 -5.73 -3.11 1.60
CA THR A 74 -4.97 -3.86 0.58
C THR A 74 -5.81 -4.93 -0.11
N GLY A 75 -6.70 -5.60 0.61
CA GLY A 75 -7.67 -6.55 0.05
C GLY A 75 -8.64 -5.90 -0.94
N GLU A 76 -9.14 -4.71 -0.63
CA GLU A 76 -10.01 -3.95 -1.53
C GLU A 76 -9.28 -3.49 -2.80
N ILE A 77 -8.07 -2.95 -2.66
CA ILE A 77 -7.23 -2.51 -3.78
C ILE A 77 -6.91 -3.68 -4.71
N THR A 78 -6.42 -4.79 -4.17
CA THR A 78 -6.07 -5.99 -4.96
C THR A 78 -7.31 -6.57 -5.66
N SER A 79 -8.46 -6.61 -4.98
CA SER A 79 -9.73 -7.05 -5.56
C SER A 79 -10.17 -6.15 -6.72
N ARG A 80 -10.03 -4.83 -6.58
CA ARG A 80 -10.34 -3.88 -7.67
C ARG A 80 -9.45 -4.13 -8.88
N ILE A 81 -8.14 -4.26 -8.68
CA ILE A 81 -7.17 -4.54 -9.76
C ILE A 81 -7.50 -5.85 -10.46
N ALA A 82 -7.80 -6.92 -9.71
CA ALA A 82 -8.16 -8.21 -10.27
C ALA A 82 -9.42 -8.13 -11.17
N ARG A 83 -10.45 -7.39 -10.74
CA ARG A 83 -11.64 -7.15 -11.56
C ARG A 83 -11.34 -6.40 -12.86
N PHE A 84 -10.51 -5.35 -12.80
CA PHE A 84 -10.10 -4.61 -13.98
C PHE A 84 -9.33 -5.48 -14.98
N ARG A 85 -8.38 -6.29 -14.50
CA ARG A 85 -7.61 -7.21 -15.34
C ARG A 85 -8.50 -8.27 -16.01
N LYS A 86 -9.48 -8.81 -15.29
CA LYS A 86 -10.44 -9.76 -15.84
C LYS A 86 -11.27 -9.14 -16.97
N GLY A 87 -11.79 -7.92 -16.78
CA GLY A 87 -12.59 -7.23 -17.80
C GLY A 87 -11.82 -6.78 -19.04
N LEU A 88 -10.49 -6.75 -19.01
CA LEU A 88 -9.63 -6.49 -20.18
C LEU A 88 -9.31 -7.76 -20.98
N SER A 89 -9.60 -8.94 -20.43
CA SER A 89 -9.33 -10.23 -21.07
C SER A 89 -10.56 -10.83 -21.76
N GLU A 90 -11.70 -10.14 -21.69
CA GLU A 90 -12.97 -10.44 -22.36
C GLU A 90 -13.15 -9.54 -23.59
#